data_AF-A0A939IFC8-F1
#
_entry.id   AF-A0A939IFC8-F1
#
_cell.length_a   1.000
_cell.length_b   1.000
_cell.length_c   1.000
_cell.angle_alpha   90.00
_cell.angle_beta   90.00
_cell.angle_gamma   90.00
#
_symmetry.space_group_name_H-M   'P 1'
#
loop_
_entity.id
_entity.type
_entity.pdbx_description
1 polymer ?
#
loop_
_entity_poly.entity_id
_entity_poly.type
_entity_poly.pdbx_seq_one_letter_code
_entity_poly.pdbx_strand_id
1 'polypeptide(L)'
;MTAIAGSHHSFGQYAKALEFDQQALAIHKKIRARKGIGANLNKIGEVYRNFGQYTKALEFFEQALAIRKQMGVPGEGQSQAGIGEIYYNQNQYVKALKFYTQALAIFKEIGLKAAEGTTLTKHWVNLT
;
A
#
# COMPACT_ATOMS: atom_id res chain seq x y z
N MET A 1 15.74 -28.74 -4.51
CA MET A 1 15.86 -28.29 -3.10
C MET A 1 16.18 -26.79 -2.93
N THR A 2 16.21 -25.97 -3.98
CA THR A 2 16.54 -24.52 -3.90
C THR A 2 15.36 -23.59 -3.60
N ALA A 3 14.11 -24.02 -3.85
CA ALA A 3 12.92 -23.18 -3.65
C ALA A 3 12.56 -22.92 -2.17
N ILE A 4 12.86 -23.89 -1.29
CA ILE A 4 12.57 -23.77 0.15
C ILE A 4 13.54 -22.78 0.80
N ALA A 5 14.82 -22.83 0.43
CA ALA A 5 15.85 -21.90 0.93
C ALA A 5 15.56 -20.44 0.53
N GLY A 6 15.14 -20.19 -0.71
CA GLY A 6 14.73 -18.85 -1.15
C GLY A 6 13.51 -18.33 -0.40
N SER A 7 12.51 -19.19 -0.17
CA SER A 7 11.28 -18.84 0.56
C SER A 7 11.54 -18.49 2.03
N HIS A 8 12.39 -19.27 2.72
CA HIS A 8 12.79 -18.96 4.10
C HIS A 8 13.60 -17.66 4.20
N HIS A 9 14.47 -17.41 3.22
CA HIS A 9 15.28 -16.19 3.19
C HIS A 9 14.41 -14.94 2.98
N SER A 10 13.49 -14.96 2.02
CA SER A 10 12.52 -13.88 1.80
C SER A 10 11.63 -13.66 3.02
N PHE A 11 11.14 -14.73 3.65
CA PHE A 11 10.34 -14.64 4.88
C PHE A 11 11.09 -13.95 6.01
N GLY A 12 12.36 -14.32 6.23
CA GLY A 12 13.21 -13.70 7.24
C GLY A 12 13.49 -12.21 6.99
N GLN A 13 13.61 -11.81 5.71
CA GLN A 13 13.78 -10.40 5.35
C GLN A 13 12.51 -9.57 5.59
N TYR A 14 11.34 -10.09 5.20
CA TYR A 14 10.08 -9.40 5.42
C TYR A 14 9.73 -9.25 6.90
N ALA A 15 10.02 -10.26 7.73
CA ALA A 15 9.83 -10.18 9.17
C ALA A 15 10.70 -9.09 9.80
N LYS A 16 11.97 -8.98 9.40
CA LYS A 16 12.87 -7.91 9.85
C LYS A 16 12.40 -6.53 9.38
N ALA A 17 12.00 -6.41 8.11
CA ALA A 17 11.48 -5.15 7.56
C ALA A 17 10.23 -4.68 8.33
N LEU A 18 9.32 -5.60 8.65
CA LEU A 18 8.14 -5.32 9.46
C LEU A 18 8.49 -4.81 10.86
N GLU A 19 9.46 -5.43 11.52
CA GLU A 19 9.94 -5.00 12.84
C GLU A 19 10.51 -3.58 12.78
N PHE A 20 11.38 -3.29 11.80
CA PHE A 20 11.93 -1.94 11.60
C PHE A 20 10.85 -0.90 11.30
N ASP A 21 9.89 -1.22 10.43
CA ASP A 21 8.81 -0.29 10.09
C ASP A 21 7.88 -0.02 11.28
N GLN A 22 7.63 -1.01 12.15
CA GLN A 22 6.87 -0.84 13.40
C GLN A 22 7.62 0.01 14.43
N GLN A 23 8.94 -0.20 14.59
CA GLN A 23 9.76 0.64 15.47
C GLN A 23 9.79 2.09 14.98
N ALA A 24 10.01 2.31 13.69
CA ALA A 24 10.00 3.64 13.11
C ALA A 24 8.59 4.29 13.17
N LEU A 25 7.52 3.50 13.08
CA LEU A 25 6.15 3.98 13.31
C LEU A 25 5.96 4.48 14.75
N ALA A 26 6.47 3.75 15.74
CA ALA A 26 6.41 4.14 17.14
C ALA A 26 7.17 5.46 17.39
N ILE A 27 8.36 5.62 16.80
CA ILE A 27 9.14 6.87 16.86
C ILE A 27 8.38 8.01 16.21
N HIS A 28 7.89 7.85 14.97
CA HIS A 28 7.15 8.89 14.26
C HIS A 28 5.87 9.31 14.99
N LYS A 29 5.17 8.37 15.65
CA LYS A 29 4.03 8.67 16.54
C LYS A 29 4.47 9.52 17.73
N LYS A 30 5.59 9.18 18.37
CA LYS A 30 6.15 9.91 19.52
C LYS A 30 6.54 11.35 19.16
N ILE A 31 7.14 11.56 17.99
CA ILE A 31 7.56 12.90 17.51
C ILE A 31 6.47 13.61 16.66
N ARG A 32 5.26 13.03 16.55
CA ARG A 32 4.14 13.54 15.75
C ARG A 32 4.48 13.83 14.26
N ALA A 33 5.43 13.10 13.69
CA ALA A 33 5.86 13.24 12.30
C ALA A 33 4.88 12.56 11.33
N ARG A 34 3.72 13.19 11.09
CA ARG A 34 2.59 12.62 10.33
C ARG A 34 2.97 12.08 8.94
N LYS A 35 3.89 12.72 8.21
CA LYS A 35 4.38 12.24 6.90
C LYS A 35 5.10 10.89 7.02
N GLY A 36 5.95 10.74 8.03
CA GLY A 36 6.65 9.49 8.31
C GLY A 36 5.71 8.37 8.76
N ILE A 37 4.69 8.70 9.56
CA ILE A 37 3.65 7.74 9.96
C ILE A 37 2.94 7.15 8.73
N GLY A 38 2.46 8.01 7.82
CA GLY A 38 1.76 7.56 6.62
C GLY A 38 2.63 6.72 5.67
N ALA A 39 3.92 7.03 5.54
CA ALA A 39 4.85 6.23 4.76
C ALA A 39 5.07 4.82 5.34
N ASN A 40 5.31 4.74 6.65
CA ASN A 40 5.54 3.47 7.33
C ASN A 40 4.31 2.56 7.28
N LEU A 41 3.12 3.11 7.54
CA LEU A 41 1.88 2.34 7.48
C LEU A 41 1.65 1.72 6.09
N ASN A 42 1.96 2.45 5.01
CA ASN A 42 1.86 1.91 3.66
C ASN A 42 2.83 0.74 3.42
N LYS A 43 4.08 0.86 3.88
CA LYS A 43 5.06 -0.23 3.76
C LYS A 43 4.63 -1.48 4.52
N ILE A 44 4.13 -1.30 5.75
CA ILE A 44 3.59 -2.40 6.55
C ILE A 44 2.41 -3.06 5.83
N GLY A 45 1.51 -2.27 5.23
CA GLY A 45 0.41 -2.76 4.41
C GLY A 45 0.88 -3.61 3.22
N GLU A 46 1.92 -3.17 2.51
CA GLU A 46 2.52 -3.94 1.41
C GLU A 46 3.12 -5.26 1.88
N VAL A 47 3.80 -5.28 3.03
CA VAL A 47 4.36 -6.51 3.61
C VAL A 47 3.24 -7.51 3.92
N TYR A 48 2.18 -7.09 4.59
CA TYR A 48 1.04 -7.98 4.88
C TYR A 48 0.33 -8.46 3.61
N ARG A 49 0.21 -7.61 2.58
CA ARG A 49 -0.33 -8.01 1.29
C ARG A 49 0.52 -9.10 0.65
N ASN A 50 1.84 -8.96 0.65
CA ASN A 50 2.75 -9.95 0.07
C ASN A 50 2.69 -11.29 0.82
N PHE A 51 2.32 -11.26 2.10
CA PHE A 51 2.03 -12.46 2.90
C PHE A 51 0.60 -13.02 2.72
N GLY A 52 -0.22 -12.44 1.84
CA GLY A 52 -1.62 -12.83 1.66
C GLY A 52 -2.54 -12.46 2.85
N GLN A 53 -2.04 -11.71 3.84
CA GLN A 53 -2.82 -11.25 5.00
C GLN A 53 -3.58 -9.98 4.64
N TYR A 54 -4.55 -10.13 3.73
CA TYR A 54 -5.24 -9.01 3.11
C TYR A 54 -6.04 -8.12 4.07
N THR A 55 -6.64 -8.70 5.12
CA THR A 55 -7.36 -7.92 6.15
C THR A 55 -6.43 -6.97 6.88
N LYS A 56 -5.27 -7.46 7.35
CA LYS A 56 -4.27 -6.61 8.01
C LYS A 56 -3.71 -5.57 7.06
N ALA A 57 -3.40 -5.97 5.82
CA ALA A 57 -2.92 -5.04 4.80
C ALA A 57 -3.90 -3.87 4.59
N LEU A 58 -5.21 -4.18 4.52
CA LEU A 58 -6.27 -3.19 4.39
C LEU A 58 -6.29 -2.22 5.56
N GLU A 59 -6.25 -2.72 6.81
CA GLU A 59 -6.21 -1.88 8.02
C GLU A 59 -5.05 -0.87 7.99
N PHE A 60 -3.86 -1.31 7.57
CA PHE A 60 -2.68 -0.44 7.49
C PHE A 60 -2.78 0.58 6.35
N PHE A 61 -3.28 0.19 5.18
CA PHE A 61 -3.50 1.12 4.08
C PHE A 61 -4.59 2.15 4.40
N GLU A 62 -5.66 1.77 5.10
CA GLU A 62 -6.73 2.69 5.53
C GLU A 62 -6.23 3.70 6.57
N GLN A 63 -5.42 3.26 7.54
CA GLN A 63 -4.76 4.17 8.48
C GLN A 63 -3.82 5.15 7.75
N ALA A 64 -3.03 4.66 6.79
CA ALA A 64 -2.15 5.49 5.98
C ALA A 64 -2.94 6.53 5.18
N LEU A 65 -4.06 6.10 4.58
CA LEU A 65 -4.97 6.94 3.80
C LEU A 65 -5.57 8.06 4.66
N ALA A 66 -6.08 7.74 5.85
CA ALA A 66 -6.66 8.71 6.77
C ALA A 66 -5.66 9.83 7.13
N ILE A 67 -4.41 9.47 7.38
CA ILE A 67 -3.35 10.44 7.71
C ILE A 67 -2.99 11.27 6.47
N ARG A 68 -2.84 10.65 5.31
CA ARG A 68 -2.41 11.34 4.08
C ARG A 68 -3.46 12.31 3.56
N LYS A 69 -4.75 11.96 3.69
CA LYS A 69 -5.88 12.87 3.42
C LYS A 69 -5.83 14.14 4.27
N GLN A 70 -5.56 14.01 5.56
CA GLN A 70 -5.45 15.17 6.46
C GLN A 70 -4.25 16.08 6.14
N MET A 71 -3.24 15.55 5.45
CA MET A 71 -2.03 16.30 5.10
C MET A 71 -2.05 16.86 3.68
N GLY A 72 -3.04 16.49 2.84
CA GLY A 72 -3.07 16.86 1.43
C GLY A 72 -1.82 16.42 0.66
N VAL A 73 -1.19 15.31 1.06
CA VAL A 73 0.09 14.88 0.47
C VAL A 73 -0.12 13.93 -0.72
N PRO A 74 0.77 13.96 -1.73
CA PRO A 74 0.74 13.07 -2.90
C PRO A 74 0.69 11.56 -2.59
N GLY A 75 1.05 11.16 -1.35
CA GLY A 75 1.00 9.77 -0.91
C GLY A 75 -0.41 9.19 -0.85
N GLU A 76 -1.47 10.01 -0.87
CA GLU A 76 -2.85 9.51 -0.86
C GLU A 76 -3.10 8.48 -1.98
N GLY A 77 -2.67 8.78 -3.20
CA GLY A 77 -2.85 7.88 -4.36
C GLY A 77 -2.18 6.52 -4.16
N GLN A 78 -1.04 6.46 -3.46
CA GLN A 78 -0.37 5.19 -3.17
C GLN A 78 -1.17 4.34 -2.17
N SER A 79 -1.78 4.95 -1.15
CA SER A 79 -2.63 4.21 -0.20
C SER A 79 -3.89 3.70 -0.89
N GLN A 80 -4.52 4.53 -1.73
CA GLN A 80 -5.70 4.13 -2.51
C GLN A 80 -5.38 2.99 -3.49
N ALA A 81 -4.25 3.08 -4.22
CA ALA A 81 -3.82 2.01 -5.12
C ALA A 81 -3.56 0.69 -4.36
N GLY A 82 -2.94 0.77 -3.17
CA GLY A 82 -2.74 -0.39 -2.28
C GLY A 82 -4.07 -1.05 -1.90
N ILE A 83 -5.08 -0.26 -1.50
CA ILE A 83 -6.43 -0.75 -1.19
C ILE A 83 -7.09 -1.39 -2.42
N GLY A 84 -6.98 -0.75 -3.59
CA GLY A 84 -7.48 -1.29 -4.85
C GLY A 84 -6.91 -2.67 -5.17
N GLU A 85 -5.61 -2.86 -4.91
CA GLU A 85 -4.92 -4.13 -5.10
C GLU A 85 -5.37 -5.21 -4.10
N ILE A 86 -5.68 -4.83 -2.87
CA ILE A 86 -6.29 -5.77 -1.91
C ILE A 86 -7.64 -6.27 -2.42
N TYR A 87 -8.52 -5.37 -2.86
CA TYR A 87 -9.83 -5.76 -3.37
C TYR A 87 -9.74 -6.57 -4.67
N TYR A 88 -8.76 -6.26 -5.53
CA TYR A 88 -8.48 -7.05 -6.73
C TYR A 88 -8.11 -8.50 -6.38
N ASN A 89 -7.17 -8.69 -5.44
CA ASN A 89 -6.74 -10.01 -5.00
C ASN A 89 -7.86 -10.82 -4.30
N GLN A 90 -8.88 -10.14 -3.78
CA GLN A 90 -10.09 -10.75 -3.21
C GLN A 90 -11.23 -10.93 -4.23
N ASN A 91 -10.99 -10.69 -5.52
CA ASN A 91 -11.99 -10.73 -6.59
C ASN A 91 -13.16 -9.73 -6.42
N GLN A 92 -12.96 -8.67 -5.65
CA GLN A 92 -13.94 -7.59 -5.45
C GLN A 92 -13.69 -6.46 -6.44
N TYR A 93 -13.81 -6.76 -7.73
CA TYR A 93 -13.38 -5.87 -8.82
C TYR A 93 -14.06 -4.50 -8.83
N VAL A 94 -15.35 -4.43 -8.50
CA VAL A 94 -16.08 -3.14 -8.40
C VAL A 94 -15.46 -2.23 -7.35
N LYS A 95 -15.07 -2.78 -6.19
CA LYS A 95 -14.38 -2.03 -5.15
C LYS A 95 -12.96 -1.66 -5.59
N ALA A 96 -12.24 -2.60 -6.19
CA ALA A 96 -10.89 -2.37 -6.71
C ALA A 96 -10.87 -1.21 -7.71
N LEU A 97 -11.79 -1.22 -8.67
CA LEU A 97 -11.95 -0.20 -9.69
C LEU A 97 -12.15 1.19 -9.08
N LYS A 98 -13.06 1.31 -8.10
CA LYS A 98 -13.31 2.56 -7.37
C LYS A 98 -12.02 3.16 -6.81
N PHE A 99 -11.21 2.34 -6.13
CA PHE A 99 -9.96 2.81 -5.51
C PHE A 99 -8.86 3.10 -6.53
N TYR A 100 -8.75 2.32 -7.61
CA TYR A 100 -7.81 2.61 -8.70
C TYR A 100 -8.17 3.91 -9.43
N THR A 101 -9.46 4.19 -9.66
CA THR A 101 -9.90 5.45 -10.26
C THR A 101 -9.52 6.66 -9.39
N GLN A 102 -9.71 6.55 -8.07
CA GLN A 102 -9.32 7.61 -7.14
C GLN A 102 -7.79 7.82 -7.15
N ALA A 103 -7.02 6.73 -7.11
CA ALA A 103 -5.56 6.80 -7.15
C ALA A 103 -5.05 7.43 -8.46
N LEU A 104 -5.66 7.04 -9.58
CA LEU A 104 -5.33 7.57 -10.91
C LEU A 104 -5.58 9.08 -11.00
N ALA A 105 -6.70 9.56 -10.47
CA ALA A 105 -7.01 10.99 -10.45
C ALA A 105 -5.92 11.78 -9.72
N ILE A 106 -5.48 11.29 -8.57
CA ILE A 106 -4.41 11.91 -7.78
C ILE A 106 -3.08 11.85 -8.53
N PHE A 107 -2.71 10.71 -9.11
CA PHE A 107 -1.44 10.58 -9.84
C PHE A 107 -1.37 11.50 -11.06
N LYS A 108 -2.49 11.73 -11.73
CA LYS A 108 -2.61 12.71 -12.83
C LYS A 108 -2.44 14.14 -12.33
N GLU A 109 -3.08 14.50 -11.22
CA GLU A 109 -2.99 15.84 -10.63
C GLU A 109 -1.56 16.21 -10.24
N ILE A 110 -0.80 15.27 -9.69
CA ILE A 110 0.60 15.49 -9.27
C ILE A 110 1.64 15.22 -10.37
N GLY A 111 1.21 14.79 -11.56
CA GLY A 111 2.10 14.48 -12.70
C GLY A 111 2.99 13.24 -12.53
N LEU A 112 2.63 12.29 -11.66
CA LEU A 112 3.44 11.10 -11.37
C LEU A 112 3.21 9.97 -12.39
N LYS A 113 3.75 10.16 -13.60
CA LYS A 113 3.51 9.31 -14.78
C LYS A 113 3.78 7.81 -14.57
N ALA A 114 4.78 7.45 -13.77
CA ALA A 114 5.10 6.05 -13.49
C ALA A 114 3.96 5.35 -12.71
N ALA A 115 3.42 6.01 -11.68
CA ALA A 115 2.33 5.46 -10.89
C ALA A 115 1.00 5.50 -11.64
N GLU A 116 0.81 6.52 -12.49
CA GLU A 116 -0.31 6.58 -13.43
C GLU A 116 -0.34 5.35 -14.33
N GLY A 117 0.77 5.01 -15.01
CA GLY A 117 0.84 3.86 -15.90
C GLY A 117 0.48 2.54 -15.21
N THR A 118 1.07 2.27 -14.04
CA THR A 118 0.77 1.04 -13.27
C THR A 118 -0.69 0.97 -12.84
N THR A 119 -1.25 2.10 -12.37
CA THR A 119 -2.65 2.15 -11.92
C THR A 119 -3.61 2.02 -13.08
N LEU A 120 -3.28 2.62 -14.22
CA LEU A 120 -4.06 2.57 -15.44
C LEU A 120 -4.14 1.13 -15.98
N THR A 121 -3.04 0.40 -16.06
CA THR A 121 -3.04 -1.01 -16.48
C THR A 121 -3.96 -1.85 -15.59
N LYS A 122 -3.86 -1.69 -14.26
CA LYS A 122 -4.71 -2.39 -13.30
C LYS A 122 -6.18 -1.97 -13.40
N HIS A 123 -6.45 -0.70 -13.70
CA HIS A 123 -7.80 -0.18 -13.93
C HIS A 123 -8.46 -0.83 -15.16
N TRP A 124 -7.76 -0.90 -16.30
CA TRP A 124 -8.29 -1.51 -17.52
C TRP A 124 -8.53 -3.02 -17.41
N VAL A 125 -7.66 -3.76 -16.71
CA VAL A 125 -7.86 -5.20 -16.45
C VAL A 125 -9.15 -5.48 -15.66
N ASN A 126 -9.62 -4.52 -14.85
CA ASN A 126 -10.87 -4.67 -14.11
C ASN A 126 -12.13 -4.33 -14.92
N LEU A 127 -11.97 -3.82 -16.16
CA LEU A 127 -13.07 -3.42 -17.04
C LEU A 127 -13.36 -4.44 -18.16
N THR A 128 -12.49 -5.44 -18.33
CA THR A 128 -12.58 -6.52 -19.34
C THR A 128 -12.96 -7.84 -18.69
#